data_AF-A0A0K8TIK2-F1
#
_entry.id   AF-A0A0K8TIK2-F1
#
_cell.length_a   1.000
_cell.length_b   1.000
_cell.length_c   1.000
_cell.angle_alpha   90.00
_cell.angle_beta   90.00
_cell.angle_gamma   90.00
#
_symmetry.space_group_name_H-M   'P 1'
#
loop_
_entity.id
_entity.type
_entity.pdbx_description
1 polymer ?
#
loop_
_entity_poly.entity_id
_entity_poly.type
_entity_poly.pdbx_seq_one_letter_code
_entity_poly.pdbx_strand_id
1 'polypeptide(L)'
;HIRRASSIFLQVDLFDGLDVMWDGSTRVYIHAPPTLKEKTKGLCGTFNGVQSDDFLTPENDVEEDPAVFGNKWKTKDSCLPNNSSSRALDNCPSELRQQAEEICNKLVQMDLFKDCELGAKGEIYRDFCVFDVCSCSHKLSDCYCPIFSSFADRCSKAGYPIDWRSQIRECGIRCPRGQVYEVCGTTCSRSCMDISRGKKCAESCVEGCYCPPGQTMDHHERCIPISDCPCIKRGLDYPAGHKELRRDAKGTQLCTCSNAVWECHTASTHELVIYSNSTEDEKVCSATKNQVYTHCEPSVPITCQNMHKKILGQSERVCYGGCVCKRGFVLDSGSGECVRPEDCPCHHGGRSYSDGRVIQEQCNTCECKSGKWNCTDHVCPSTCTTWGESHFRTYDGKIFDFQGSCEYVLSKGALTPAPSDCFSVIVELVPCGSSGVSCAKSVSVHVGQGDLKESVVLDDG
;
A
#
# COMPACT_ATOMS: atom_id res chain seq x y z
N HIS A 1 -2.74 -9.93 -13.94
CA HIS A 1 -2.98 -9.74 -12.48
C HIS A 1 -1.80 -10.35 -11.74
N ILE A 2 -1.34 -9.76 -10.63
CA ILE A 2 -0.20 -10.28 -9.85
C ILE A 2 -0.69 -10.65 -8.46
N ARG A 3 -0.35 -11.84 -7.99
CA ARG A 3 -0.73 -12.37 -6.67
C ARG A 3 0.34 -13.28 -6.09
N ARG A 4 0.23 -13.62 -4.81
CA ARG A 4 1.00 -14.71 -4.20
C ARG A 4 0.23 -16.01 -4.40
N ALA A 5 0.82 -16.96 -5.14
CA ALA A 5 0.28 -18.31 -5.27
C ALA A 5 0.51 -19.11 -3.98
N SER A 6 1.68 -18.93 -3.36
CA SER A 6 2.00 -19.48 -2.04
C SER A 6 2.87 -18.55 -1.21
N SER A 7 3.38 -19.02 -0.08
CA SER A 7 4.43 -18.28 0.66
C SER A 7 5.77 -18.25 -0.08
N ILE A 8 5.94 -19.11 -1.10
CA ILE A 8 7.15 -19.24 -1.91
C ILE A 8 6.95 -18.57 -3.27
N PHE A 9 5.81 -18.80 -3.92
CA PHE A 9 5.60 -18.39 -5.30
C PHE A 9 4.78 -17.11 -5.45
N LEU A 10 5.29 -16.18 -6.27
CA LEU A 10 4.52 -15.13 -6.90
C LEU A 10 3.96 -15.65 -8.22
N GLN A 11 2.71 -15.31 -8.53
CA GLN A 11 2.04 -15.68 -9.78
C GLN A 11 1.58 -14.43 -10.52
N VAL A 12 1.79 -14.45 -11.83
CA VAL A 12 1.31 -13.44 -12.77
C VAL A 12 0.35 -14.14 -13.73
N ASP A 13 -0.93 -13.79 -13.63
CA ASP A 13 -1.97 -14.23 -14.55
C ASP A 13 -2.03 -13.26 -15.74
N LEU A 14 -1.75 -13.76 -16.94
CA LEU A 14 -1.80 -13.01 -18.20
C LEU A 14 -3.11 -13.28 -18.96
N PHE A 15 -3.31 -12.56 -20.07
CA PHE A 15 -4.49 -12.77 -20.93
C PHE A 15 -4.50 -14.19 -21.52
N ASP A 16 -5.70 -14.71 -21.80
CA ASP A 16 -5.95 -16.03 -22.41
C ASP A 16 -5.53 -17.27 -21.58
N GLY A 17 -5.23 -17.11 -20.29
CA GLY A 17 -4.97 -18.23 -19.38
C GLY A 17 -3.50 -18.68 -19.30
N LEU A 18 -2.57 -17.87 -19.82
CA LEU A 18 -1.14 -18.03 -19.58
C LEU A 18 -0.81 -17.53 -18.16
N ASP A 19 -0.15 -18.35 -17.35
CA ASP A 19 0.36 -17.93 -16.04
C ASP A 19 1.87 -18.20 -15.89
N VAL A 20 2.52 -17.30 -15.14
CA VAL A 20 3.94 -17.40 -14.80
C VAL A 20 4.08 -17.38 -13.30
N MET A 21 4.81 -18.35 -12.75
CA MET A 21 5.16 -18.42 -11.34
C MET A 21 6.66 -18.32 -11.13
N TRP A 22 7.08 -17.57 -10.12
CA TRP A 22 8.48 -17.43 -9.73
C TRP A 22 8.63 -17.54 -8.22
N ASP A 23 9.61 -18.33 -7.76
CA ASP A 23 9.90 -18.53 -6.33
C ASP A 23 10.74 -17.41 -5.70
N GLY A 24 11.06 -16.36 -6.46
CA GLY A 24 11.93 -15.27 -6.03
C GLY A 24 13.42 -15.61 -6.07
N SER A 25 13.77 -16.80 -6.56
CA SER A 25 15.13 -17.31 -6.63
C SER A 25 15.37 -17.98 -7.99
N THR A 26 15.47 -19.30 -8.05
CA THR A 26 15.94 -20.05 -9.22
C THR A 26 14.84 -20.71 -10.05
N ARG A 27 13.60 -20.82 -9.55
CA ARG A 27 12.54 -21.61 -10.22
C ARG A 27 11.50 -20.71 -10.85
N VAL A 28 11.34 -20.84 -12.16
CA VAL A 28 10.28 -20.20 -12.95
C VAL A 28 9.44 -21.26 -13.63
N TYR A 29 8.12 -21.17 -13.47
CA TYR A 29 7.16 -22.03 -14.16
C TYR A 29 6.29 -21.20 -15.09
N ILE A 30 6.12 -21.66 -16.32
CA ILE A 30 5.24 -21.05 -17.31
C ILE A 30 4.20 -22.09 -17.71
N HIS A 31 2.93 -21.83 -17.41
CA HIS A 31 1.83 -22.71 -17.80
C HIS A 31 1.11 -22.09 -18.99
N ALA A 32 1.36 -22.65 -20.18
CA ALA A 32 0.75 -22.20 -21.41
C ALA A 32 -0.61 -22.90 -21.64
N PRO A 33 -1.66 -22.17 -22.01
CA PRO A 33 -2.94 -22.77 -22.39
C PRO A 33 -2.82 -23.53 -23.72
N PRO A 34 -3.68 -24.53 -23.99
CA PRO A 34 -3.67 -25.28 -25.26
C PRO A 34 -3.81 -24.41 -26.51
N THR A 35 -4.35 -23.20 -26.40
CA THR A 35 -4.48 -22.22 -27.48
C THR A 35 -3.14 -21.72 -28.03
N LEU A 36 -2.05 -21.88 -27.27
CA LEU A 36 -0.67 -21.56 -27.67
C LEU A 36 0.09 -22.73 -28.30
N LYS A 37 -0.54 -23.91 -28.43
CA LYS A 37 0.08 -25.06 -29.12
C LYS A 37 0.60 -24.65 -30.50
N GLU A 38 1.82 -25.04 -30.85
CA GLU A 38 2.52 -24.71 -32.11
C GLU A 38 2.76 -23.20 -32.36
N LYS A 39 2.55 -22.34 -31.35
CA LYS A 39 2.72 -20.88 -31.46
C LYS A 39 3.84 -20.34 -30.58
N THR A 40 4.56 -21.20 -29.86
CA THR A 40 5.67 -20.79 -29.02
C THR A 40 6.99 -20.91 -29.77
N LYS A 41 7.93 -20.05 -29.41
CA LYS A 41 9.36 -20.14 -29.75
C LYS A 41 10.15 -19.59 -28.57
N GLY A 42 11.41 -19.97 -28.44
CA GLY A 42 12.27 -19.57 -27.33
C GLY A 42 12.92 -20.78 -26.67
N LEU A 43 13.57 -20.56 -25.52
CA LEU A 43 14.24 -21.62 -24.76
C LEU A 43 13.28 -22.74 -24.27
N CYS A 44 11.97 -22.50 -24.27
CA CYS A 44 10.94 -23.48 -23.90
C CYS A 44 10.37 -24.26 -25.10
N GLY A 45 10.94 -24.08 -26.30
CA GLY A 45 10.58 -24.88 -27.48
C GLY A 45 9.30 -24.46 -28.19
N THR A 46 8.82 -25.36 -29.06
CA THR A 46 7.77 -25.09 -30.07
C THR A 46 6.35 -25.44 -29.61
N PHE A 47 6.24 -26.15 -28.48
CA PHE A 47 4.98 -26.59 -27.88
C PHE A 47 4.06 -27.34 -28.87
N ASN A 48 4.64 -28.22 -29.69
CA ASN A 48 3.90 -29.07 -30.63
C ASN A 48 3.88 -30.56 -30.22
N GLY A 49 4.70 -30.95 -29.23
CA GLY A 49 4.85 -32.33 -28.76
C GLY A 49 6.00 -33.11 -29.41
N VAL A 50 6.85 -32.46 -30.20
CA VAL A 50 7.97 -33.04 -30.94
C VAL A 50 9.29 -32.51 -30.37
N GLN A 51 9.95 -33.30 -29.52
CA GLN A 51 11.17 -32.85 -28.82
C GLN A 51 12.36 -32.54 -29.74
N SER A 52 12.43 -33.19 -30.90
CA SER A 52 13.55 -33.03 -31.83
C SER A 52 13.59 -31.66 -32.53
N ASP A 53 12.51 -30.87 -32.45
CA ASP A 53 12.46 -29.52 -33.03
C ASP A 53 12.42 -28.39 -32.00
N ASP A 54 12.51 -28.72 -30.69
CA ASP A 54 12.42 -27.72 -29.61
C ASP A 54 13.60 -26.74 -29.63
N PHE A 55 14.72 -27.09 -30.28
CA PHE A 55 15.86 -26.19 -30.50
C PHE A 55 15.72 -25.33 -31.76
N LEU A 56 14.48 -25.02 -32.17
CA LEU A 56 14.17 -24.06 -33.24
C LEU A 56 14.62 -22.64 -32.87
N THR A 57 15.41 -22.03 -33.75
CA THR A 57 16.00 -20.72 -33.51
C THR A 57 15.19 -19.58 -34.17
N PRO A 58 15.48 -18.30 -33.88
CA PRO A 58 14.88 -17.17 -34.58
C PRO A 58 15.11 -17.15 -36.10
N GLU A 59 16.15 -17.84 -36.59
CA GLU A 59 16.52 -17.94 -38.02
C GLU A 59 15.76 -19.08 -38.74
N ASN A 60 14.89 -19.80 -38.03
CA ASN A 60 14.12 -20.95 -38.49
C ASN A 60 14.97 -22.17 -38.90
N ASP A 61 16.17 -22.30 -38.36
CA ASP A 61 16.95 -23.54 -38.31
C ASP A 61 16.81 -24.23 -36.94
N VAL A 62 17.26 -25.49 -36.84
CA VAL A 62 17.24 -26.29 -35.61
C VAL A 62 18.68 -26.63 -35.24
N GLU A 63 19.05 -26.31 -34.00
CA GLU A 63 20.37 -26.63 -33.45
C GLU A 63 20.34 -27.95 -32.67
N GLU A 64 21.48 -28.62 -32.55
CA GLU A 64 21.61 -29.83 -31.70
C GLU A 64 22.26 -29.52 -30.34
N ASP A 65 23.15 -28.54 -30.30
CA ASP A 65 23.88 -28.17 -29.09
C ASP A 65 23.08 -27.16 -28.24
N PRO A 66 22.83 -27.45 -26.94
CA PRO A 66 22.05 -26.56 -26.08
C PRO A 66 22.67 -25.16 -25.88
N ALA A 67 24.00 -25.06 -25.86
CA ALA A 67 24.68 -23.77 -25.69
C ALA A 67 24.59 -22.93 -26.96
N VAL A 68 24.75 -23.54 -28.14
CA VAL A 68 24.56 -22.86 -29.43
C VAL A 68 23.11 -22.38 -29.57
N PHE A 69 22.13 -23.28 -29.31
CA PHE A 69 20.71 -22.94 -29.28
C PHE A 69 20.42 -21.77 -28.33
N GLY A 70 20.88 -21.85 -27.09
CA GLY A 70 20.64 -20.83 -26.07
C GLY A 70 21.23 -19.46 -26.43
N ASN A 71 22.42 -19.46 -27.05
CA ASN A 71 23.09 -18.24 -27.49
C ASN A 71 22.32 -17.48 -28.58
N LYS A 72 21.50 -18.16 -29.41
CA LYS A 72 20.65 -17.52 -30.42
C LYS A 72 19.41 -16.80 -29.84
N TRP A 73 19.07 -17.05 -28.58
CA TRP A 73 17.93 -16.43 -27.89
C TRP A 73 18.31 -15.28 -26.94
N LYS A 74 19.54 -14.77 -27.02
CA LYS A 74 19.99 -13.60 -26.24
C LYS A 74 19.20 -12.34 -26.66
N THR A 75 18.83 -11.51 -25.69
CA THR A 75 18.10 -10.25 -25.94
C THR A 75 19.03 -9.05 -26.13
N LYS A 76 20.33 -9.19 -25.89
CA LYS A 76 21.34 -8.13 -25.98
C LYS A 76 22.62 -8.68 -26.60
N ASP A 77 23.13 -7.99 -27.62
CA ASP A 77 24.35 -8.39 -28.33
C ASP A 77 25.61 -8.29 -27.46
N SER A 78 25.61 -7.42 -26.46
CA SER A 78 26.72 -7.25 -25.52
C SER A 78 26.91 -8.44 -24.57
N CYS A 79 25.97 -9.36 -24.50
CA CYS A 79 26.11 -10.58 -23.71
C CYS A 79 27.06 -11.55 -24.42
N LEU A 80 28.20 -11.85 -23.78
CA LEU A 80 29.19 -12.80 -24.30
C LEU A 80 28.53 -14.18 -24.52
N PRO A 81 28.82 -14.86 -25.65
CA PRO A 81 28.31 -16.19 -25.88
C PRO A 81 28.88 -17.17 -24.86
N ASN A 82 28.05 -18.11 -24.40
CA ASN A 82 28.54 -19.23 -23.61
C ASN A 82 29.25 -20.21 -24.54
N ASN A 83 30.58 -20.24 -24.49
CA ASN A 83 31.41 -21.16 -25.28
C ASN A 83 31.74 -22.47 -24.51
N SER A 84 31.13 -22.69 -23.34
CA SER A 84 31.45 -23.85 -22.50
C SER A 84 30.32 -24.87 -22.48
N SER A 85 30.55 -25.99 -23.16
CA SER A 85 29.98 -27.27 -22.75
C SER A 85 30.66 -27.68 -21.44
N SER A 86 29.91 -27.66 -20.34
CA SER A 86 30.15 -28.41 -19.10
C SER A 86 31.58 -28.43 -18.53
N ARG A 87 32.08 -27.31 -17.97
CA ARG A 87 33.36 -27.28 -17.21
C ARG A 87 33.23 -27.40 -15.69
N ALA A 88 32.02 -27.45 -15.12
CA ALA A 88 31.88 -27.40 -13.66
C ALA A 88 32.06 -28.77 -12.97
N LEU A 89 31.64 -29.88 -13.60
CA LEU A 89 31.84 -31.22 -13.05
C LEU A 89 33.32 -31.63 -12.98
N ASP A 90 34.13 -31.20 -13.95
CA ASP A 90 35.57 -31.50 -14.01
C ASP A 90 36.39 -30.74 -12.95
N ASN A 91 35.83 -29.66 -12.39
CA ASN A 91 36.49 -28.81 -11.41
C ASN A 91 35.92 -28.97 -9.99
N CYS A 92 35.04 -29.94 -9.75
CA CYS A 92 34.48 -30.16 -8.42
C CYS A 92 35.51 -30.81 -7.48
N PRO A 93 35.90 -30.15 -6.36
CA PRO A 93 36.83 -30.74 -5.39
C PRO A 93 36.31 -32.09 -4.88
N SER A 94 37.19 -33.08 -4.70
CA SER A 94 36.80 -34.46 -4.35
C SER A 94 35.94 -34.56 -3.10
N GLU A 95 36.28 -33.80 -2.05
CA GLU A 95 35.50 -33.76 -0.80
C GLU A 95 34.10 -33.17 -1.01
N LEU A 96 33.99 -32.08 -1.78
CA LEU A 96 32.70 -31.46 -2.11
C LEU A 96 31.86 -32.38 -2.98
N ARG A 97 32.50 -33.08 -3.94
CA ARG A 97 31.84 -34.07 -4.79
C ARG A 97 31.25 -35.21 -3.96
N GLN A 98 32.00 -35.73 -2.98
CA GLN A 98 31.50 -36.78 -2.10
C GLN A 98 30.28 -36.32 -1.29
N GLN A 99 30.32 -35.10 -0.75
CA GLN A 99 29.16 -34.51 -0.05
C GLN A 99 27.97 -34.29 -1.00
N ALA A 100 28.24 -33.83 -2.23
CA ALA A 100 27.21 -33.66 -3.25
C ALA A 100 26.54 -34.99 -3.57
N GLU A 101 27.31 -36.04 -3.82
CA GLU A 101 26.79 -37.39 -4.10
C GLU A 101 25.97 -37.92 -2.91
N GLU A 102 26.46 -37.78 -1.66
CA GLU A 102 25.71 -38.21 -0.46
C GLU A 102 24.34 -37.52 -0.34
N ILE A 103 24.29 -36.21 -0.61
CA ILE A 103 23.04 -35.44 -0.56
C ILE A 103 22.14 -35.81 -1.74
N CYS A 104 22.65 -35.74 -2.97
CA CYS A 104 21.86 -35.83 -4.20
C CYS A 104 21.38 -37.25 -4.51
N ASN A 105 22.10 -38.28 -4.04
CA ASN A 105 21.66 -39.69 -4.17
C ASN A 105 20.32 -39.95 -3.45
N LYS A 106 19.94 -39.11 -2.48
CA LYS A 106 18.63 -39.21 -1.82
C LYS A 106 17.45 -39.11 -2.80
N LEU A 107 17.59 -38.39 -3.92
CA LEU A 107 16.55 -38.29 -4.96
C LEU A 107 16.18 -39.64 -5.59
N VAL A 108 17.13 -40.59 -5.63
CA VAL A 108 16.94 -41.91 -6.25
C VAL A 108 16.94 -43.05 -5.24
N GLN A 109 17.49 -42.84 -4.04
CA GLN A 109 17.62 -43.88 -3.02
C GLN A 109 16.55 -43.83 -1.93
N MET A 110 16.04 -42.65 -1.57
CA MET A 110 15.02 -42.56 -0.52
C MET A 110 13.71 -43.18 -1.00
N ASP A 111 13.15 -44.08 -0.17
CA ASP A 111 11.86 -44.74 -0.46
C ASP A 111 10.74 -43.74 -0.75
N LEU A 112 10.79 -42.58 -0.09
CA LEU A 112 9.86 -41.48 -0.27
C LEU A 112 9.70 -41.04 -1.74
N PHE A 113 10.76 -41.12 -2.53
CA PHE A 113 10.76 -40.73 -3.95
C PHE A 113 10.47 -41.91 -4.90
N LYS A 114 10.43 -43.15 -4.39
CA LYS A 114 10.17 -44.34 -5.22
C LYS A 114 8.71 -44.47 -5.64
N ASP A 115 7.79 -43.99 -4.81
CA ASP A 115 6.35 -43.98 -5.11
C ASP A 115 5.99 -42.99 -6.24
N CYS A 116 6.89 -42.04 -6.50
CA CYS A 116 6.78 -41.16 -7.64
C CYS A 116 7.22 -41.89 -8.91
N GLU A 117 6.27 -42.25 -9.78
CA GLU A 117 6.48 -42.97 -11.05
C GLU A 117 7.27 -42.16 -12.12
N LEU A 118 8.25 -41.34 -11.73
CA LEU A 118 9.14 -40.60 -12.62
C LEU A 118 10.35 -41.42 -13.11
N GLY A 119 10.50 -42.66 -12.64
CA GLY A 119 11.42 -43.67 -13.20
C GLY A 119 12.83 -43.14 -13.44
N ALA A 120 13.37 -43.35 -14.65
CA ALA A 120 14.71 -42.95 -15.08
C ALA A 120 15.00 -41.43 -15.01
N LYS A 121 13.99 -40.57 -14.76
CA LYS A 121 14.20 -39.13 -14.63
C LYS A 121 14.83 -38.74 -13.29
N GLY A 122 14.69 -39.55 -12.24
CA GLY A 122 15.34 -39.27 -10.95
C GLY A 122 16.86 -39.13 -11.07
N GLU A 123 17.48 -39.91 -11.96
CA GLU A 123 18.91 -39.84 -12.24
C GLU A 123 19.33 -38.49 -12.84
N ILE A 124 18.53 -37.94 -13.74
CA ILE A 124 18.79 -36.61 -14.33
C ILE A 124 18.79 -35.52 -13.26
N TYR A 125 17.82 -35.54 -12.34
CA TYR A 125 17.77 -34.58 -11.24
C TYR A 125 18.92 -34.78 -10.24
N ARG A 126 19.35 -36.03 -10.01
CA ARG A 126 20.53 -36.33 -9.20
C ARG A 126 21.80 -35.72 -9.81
N ASP A 127 22.00 -35.87 -11.11
CA ASP A 127 23.16 -35.30 -11.81
C ASP A 127 23.15 -33.76 -11.79
N PHE A 128 21.99 -33.14 -12.00
CA PHE A 128 21.83 -31.69 -11.87
C PHE A 128 22.10 -31.21 -10.44
N CYS A 129 21.63 -31.94 -9.43
CA CYS A 129 21.92 -31.64 -8.03
C CYS A 129 23.43 -31.68 -7.76
N VAL A 130 24.15 -32.70 -8.24
CA VAL A 130 25.60 -32.79 -8.05
C VAL A 130 26.30 -31.60 -8.72
N PHE A 131 25.91 -31.26 -9.94
CA PHE A 131 26.44 -30.10 -10.67
C PHE A 131 26.25 -28.78 -9.91
N ASP A 132 25.04 -28.54 -9.39
CA ASP A 132 24.70 -27.31 -8.66
C ASP A 132 25.41 -27.21 -7.32
N VAL A 133 25.55 -28.32 -6.58
CA VAL A 133 26.32 -28.36 -5.33
C VAL A 133 27.81 -28.10 -5.60
N CYS A 134 28.36 -28.71 -6.66
CA CYS A 134 29.75 -28.50 -7.08
C CYS A 134 30.03 -27.07 -7.54
N SER A 135 29.01 -26.35 -8.02
CA SER A 135 29.10 -24.96 -8.48
C SER A 135 28.65 -23.95 -7.42
N CYS A 136 28.31 -24.40 -6.22
CA CYS A 136 27.69 -23.59 -5.19
C CYS A 136 28.70 -22.63 -4.55
N SER A 137 28.37 -21.33 -4.54
CA SER A 137 29.22 -20.28 -3.93
C SER A 137 28.81 -19.92 -2.49
N HIS A 138 27.72 -20.49 -1.99
CA HIS A 138 27.10 -20.14 -0.72
C HIS A 138 26.75 -21.40 0.09
N LYS A 139 25.73 -21.32 0.95
CA LYS A 139 25.26 -22.46 1.73
C LYS A 139 24.77 -23.54 0.76
N LEU A 140 25.29 -24.77 0.87
CA LEU A 140 24.99 -25.86 -0.06
C LEU A 140 23.48 -26.11 -0.22
N SER A 141 22.69 -25.94 0.85
CA SER A 141 21.23 -26.07 0.81
C SER A 141 20.56 -25.16 -0.22
N ASP A 142 21.12 -23.99 -0.45
CA ASP A 142 20.54 -23.01 -1.37
C ASP A 142 20.69 -23.49 -2.83
N CYS A 143 21.61 -24.43 -3.09
CA CYS A 143 21.87 -25.03 -4.39
C CYS A 143 21.15 -26.38 -4.58
N TYR A 144 21.12 -27.27 -3.57
CA TYR A 144 20.42 -28.56 -3.73
C TYR A 144 18.92 -28.49 -3.44
N CYS A 145 18.44 -27.68 -2.48
CA CYS A 145 17.01 -27.67 -2.13
C CYS A 145 16.11 -27.30 -3.33
N PRO A 146 16.45 -26.36 -4.23
CA PRO A 146 15.63 -26.08 -5.42
C PRO A 146 15.49 -27.27 -6.38
N ILE A 147 16.51 -28.12 -6.49
CA ILE A 147 16.47 -29.33 -7.32
C ILE A 147 15.50 -30.36 -6.72
N PHE A 148 15.60 -30.62 -5.41
CA PHE A 148 14.63 -31.45 -4.70
C PHE A 148 13.21 -30.91 -4.81
N SER A 149 13.06 -29.59 -4.67
CA SER A 149 11.75 -28.94 -4.78
C SER A 149 11.15 -29.10 -6.19
N SER A 150 11.99 -29.02 -7.22
CA SER A 150 11.56 -29.18 -8.62
C SER A 150 11.20 -30.63 -8.94
N PHE A 151 11.90 -31.61 -8.35
CA PHE A 151 11.53 -33.01 -8.45
C PHE A 151 10.21 -33.30 -7.74
N ALA A 152 10.03 -32.79 -6.50
CA ALA A 152 8.81 -32.94 -5.73
C ALA A 152 7.58 -32.25 -6.37
N ASP A 153 7.76 -31.10 -7.02
CA ASP A 153 6.71 -30.46 -7.84
C ASP A 153 6.27 -31.39 -8.98
N ARG A 154 7.22 -32.03 -9.66
CA ARG A 154 6.91 -32.98 -10.73
C ARG A 154 6.16 -34.21 -10.20
N CYS A 155 6.52 -34.72 -9.03
CA CYS A 155 5.80 -35.80 -8.37
C CYS A 155 4.37 -35.39 -7.99
N SER A 156 4.19 -34.19 -7.43
CA SER A 156 2.87 -33.66 -7.09
C SER A 156 1.97 -33.52 -8.31
N LYS A 157 2.50 -33.04 -9.43
CA LYS A 157 1.79 -32.95 -10.73
C LYS A 157 1.47 -34.31 -11.34
N ALA A 158 2.22 -35.36 -10.98
CA ALA A 158 1.93 -36.74 -11.35
C ALA A 158 0.93 -37.42 -10.39
N GLY A 159 0.45 -36.72 -9.35
CA GLY A 159 -0.51 -37.25 -8.37
C GLY A 159 0.11 -37.80 -7.09
N TYR A 160 1.42 -37.64 -6.90
CA TYR A 160 2.18 -38.17 -5.76
C TYR A 160 2.84 -37.03 -4.95
N PRO A 161 2.07 -36.25 -4.16
CA PRO A 161 2.63 -35.20 -3.32
C PRO A 161 3.48 -35.79 -2.20
N ILE A 162 4.73 -35.34 -2.09
CA ILE A 162 5.75 -35.92 -1.21
C ILE A 162 6.29 -34.88 -0.24
N ASP A 163 6.12 -35.08 1.07
CA ASP A 163 6.70 -34.20 2.11
C ASP A 163 8.19 -34.48 2.36
N TRP A 164 9.01 -34.07 1.40
CA TRP A 164 10.47 -34.26 1.46
C TRP A 164 11.16 -33.29 2.42
N ARG A 165 10.57 -32.12 2.69
CA ARG A 165 11.18 -31.08 3.53
C ARG A 165 11.19 -31.44 5.01
N SER A 166 10.26 -32.27 5.48
CA SER A 166 10.31 -32.82 6.84
C SER A 166 11.46 -33.81 7.05
N GLN A 167 11.90 -34.47 5.98
CA GLN A 167 12.98 -35.46 6.01
C GLN A 167 14.37 -34.84 5.78
N ILE A 168 14.45 -33.68 5.12
CA ILE A 168 15.70 -32.95 4.86
C ILE A 168 15.68 -31.62 5.63
N ARG A 169 16.14 -31.68 6.88
CA ARG A 169 16.06 -30.58 7.85
C ARG A 169 16.64 -29.26 7.33
N GLU A 170 17.73 -29.31 6.57
CA GLU A 170 18.42 -28.15 6.00
C GLU A 170 17.55 -27.38 4.98
N CYS A 171 16.57 -28.07 4.38
CA CYS A 171 15.58 -27.53 3.46
C CYS A 171 14.23 -27.24 4.13
N GLY A 172 14.10 -27.45 5.44
CA GLY A 172 12.86 -27.27 6.18
C GLY A 172 12.34 -25.84 6.11
N ILE A 173 11.02 -25.69 5.91
CA ILE A 173 10.34 -24.40 5.89
C ILE A 173 9.65 -24.15 7.23
N ARG A 174 9.86 -22.97 7.81
CA ARG A 174 9.14 -22.52 9.00
C ARG A 174 7.98 -21.63 8.60
N CYS A 175 6.77 -22.09 8.87
CA CYS A 175 5.56 -21.38 8.52
C CYS A 175 5.14 -20.39 9.63
N PRO A 176 4.91 -19.11 9.29
CA PRO A 176 4.53 -18.11 10.27
C PRO A 176 3.02 -18.16 10.60
N ARG A 177 2.65 -17.57 11.73
CA ARG A 177 1.25 -17.20 12.06
C ARG A 177 0.23 -18.34 11.94
N GLY A 178 0.59 -19.53 12.41
CA GLY A 178 -0.30 -20.70 12.47
C GLY A 178 -0.48 -21.43 11.14
N GLN A 179 0.26 -21.04 10.10
CA GLN A 179 0.29 -21.76 8.83
C GLN A 179 1.06 -23.09 8.98
N VAL A 180 0.75 -24.03 8.10
CA VAL A 180 1.39 -25.33 7.96
C VAL A 180 2.01 -25.47 6.58
N TYR A 181 3.14 -26.18 6.47
CA TYR A 181 3.73 -26.46 5.18
C TYR A 181 2.90 -27.50 4.44
N GLU A 182 2.58 -27.22 3.19
CA GLU A 182 2.00 -28.19 2.27
C GLU A 182 2.84 -28.24 1.00
N VAL A 183 3.03 -29.45 0.49
CA VAL A 183 3.77 -29.73 -0.76
C VAL A 183 2.94 -29.33 -1.98
N CYS A 184 1.63 -29.51 -1.89
CA CYS A 184 0.67 -29.28 -2.96
C CYS A 184 -0.56 -28.59 -2.35
N GLY A 185 -0.39 -27.33 -1.96
CA GLY A 185 -1.49 -26.50 -1.44
C GLY A 185 -2.17 -25.71 -2.56
N THR A 186 -3.46 -25.44 -2.37
CA THR A 186 -4.29 -24.74 -3.36
C THR A 186 -3.88 -23.28 -3.56
N THR A 187 -3.79 -22.85 -4.82
CA THR A 187 -3.53 -21.43 -5.14
C THR A 187 -4.80 -20.57 -5.14
N CYS A 188 -6.00 -21.17 -5.09
CA CYS A 188 -7.25 -20.46 -5.38
C CYS A 188 -8.04 -19.97 -4.15
N SER A 189 -7.72 -20.46 -2.95
CA SER A 189 -8.41 -20.10 -1.70
C SER A 189 -7.42 -19.73 -0.59
N ARG A 190 -6.29 -19.13 -0.98
CA ARG A 190 -5.21 -18.78 -0.05
C ARG A 190 -5.62 -17.69 0.95
N SER A 191 -6.44 -16.74 0.51
CA SER A 191 -6.96 -15.66 1.36
C SER A 191 -8.46 -15.45 1.23
N CYS A 192 -9.06 -14.75 2.19
CA CYS A 192 -10.45 -14.31 2.10
C CYS A 192 -10.74 -13.55 0.78
N MET A 193 -9.77 -12.77 0.30
CA MET A 193 -9.89 -12.04 -0.97
C MET A 193 -9.94 -12.97 -2.18
N ASP A 194 -9.18 -14.07 -2.17
CA ASP A 194 -9.18 -15.04 -3.27
C ASP A 194 -10.52 -15.76 -3.35
N ILE A 195 -11.07 -16.18 -2.20
CA ILE A 195 -12.40 -16.79 -2.11
C ILE A 195 -13.47 -15.81 -2.57
N SER A 196 -13.42 -14.56 -2.11
CA SER A 196 -14.46 -13.57 -2.38
C SER A 196 -14.55 -13.12 -3.84
N ARG A 197 -13.43 -13.14 -4.57
CA ARG A 197 -13.40 -12.82 -6.01
C ARG A 197 -14.01 -13.90 -6.90
N GLY A 198 -14.29 -15.08 -6.36
CA GLY A 198 -14.95 -16.19 -7.05
C GLY A 198 -14.00 -16.98 -7.98
N LYS A 199 -14.45 -18.19 -8.34
CA LYS A 199 -13.75 -19.26 -9.09
C LYS A 199 -13.36 -18.91 -10.54
N LYS A 200 -12.56 -17.86 -10.77
CA LYS A 200 -11.77 -17.69 -12.00
C LYS A 200 -10.29 -17.98 -11.71
N CYS A 201 -10.03 -19.07 -11.01
CA CYS A 201 -8.69 -19.55 -10.72
C CYS A 201 -8.59 -20.98 -11.23
N ALA A 202 -7.59 -21.24 -12.08
CA ALA A 202 -7.28 -22.60 -12.49
C ALA A 202 -6.77 -23.35 -11.27
N GLU A 203 -7.36 -24.50 -10.94
CA GLU A 203 -6.87 -25.33 -9.85
C GLU A 203 -5.46 -25.80 -10.18
N SER A 204 -4.50 -25.20 -9.52
CA SER A 204 -3.11 -25.62 -9.48
C SER A 204 -2.69 -25.69 -8.03
N CYS A 205 -1.71 -26.54 -7.75
CA CYS A 205 -1.08 -26.60 -6.45
C CYS A 205 0.41 -26.32 -6.58
N VAL A 206 0.95 -25.68 -5.55
CA VAL A 206 2.39 -25.46 -5.39
C VAL A 206 2.75 -25.60 -3.93
N GLU A 207 4.02 -25.85 -3.64
CA GLU A 207 4.47 -25.92 -2.26
C GLU A 207 4.47 -24.54 -1.57
N GLY A 208 4.34 -24.56 -0.24
CA GLY A 208 4.45 -23.38 0.60
C GLY A 208 3.73 -23.53 1.92
N CYS A 209 3.61 -22.42 2.64
CA CYS A 209 2.85 -22.33 3.88
C CYS A 209 1.40 -21.94 3.57
N TYR A 210 0.46 -22.71 4.11
CA TYR A 210 -0.97 -22.56 3.94
C TYR A 210 -1.68 -22.58 5.29
N CYS A 211 -2.92 -22.09 5.32
CA CYS A 211 -3.74 -22.23 6.50
C CYS A 211 -4.27 -23.66 6.62
N PRO A 212 -4.40 -24.20 7.84
CA PRO A 212 -4.97 -25.53 8.05
C PRO A 212 -6.37 -25.68 7.44
N PRO A 213 -6.84 -26.92 7.18
CA PRO A 213 -8.17 -27.18 6.65
C PRO A 213 -9.27 -26.44 7.42
N GLY A 214 -10.18 -25.79 6.69
CA GLY A 214 -11.27 -24.96 7.26
C GLY A 214 -10.88 -23.51 7.59
N GLN A 215 -9.61 -23.14 7.41
CA GLN A 215 -9.12 -21.78 7.61
C GLN A 215 -8.55 -21.19 6.30
N THR A 216 -8.47 -19.86 6.25
CA THR A 216 -7.82 -19.12 5.16
C THR A 216 -7.17 -17.85 5.71
N MET A 217 -6.37 -17.18 4.89
CA MET A 217 -5.56 -16.06 5.33
C MET A 217 -6.34 -14.73 5.31
N ASP A 218 -6.27 -13.99 6.40
CA ASP A 218 -6.76 -12.61 6.48
C ASP A 218 -5.76 -11.61 5.84
N HIS A 219 -6.12 -10.33 5.80
CA HIS A 219 -5.27 -9.27 5.24
C HIS A 219 -4.00 -8.98 6.08
N HIS A 220 -3.89 -9.53 7.29
CA HIS A 220 -2.71 -9.47 8.16
C HIS A 220 -1.87 -10.76 8.11
N GLU A 221 -2.15 -11.64 7.15
CA GLU A 221 -1.48 -12.93 6.95
C GLU A 221 -1.65 -13.92 8.13
N ARG A 222 -2.77 -13.84 8.84
CA ARG A 222 -3.15 -14.77 9.91
C ARG A 222 -4.21 -15.75 9.40
N CYS A 223 -4.12 -16.99 9.86
CA CYS A 223 -5.15 -17.97 9.57
C CYS A 223 -6.38 -17.73 10.45
N ILE A 224 -7.53 -17.55 9.80
CA ILE A 224 -8.83 -17.38 10.43
C ILE A 224 -9.81 -18.41 9.84
N PRO A 225 -10.85 -18.82 10.59
CA PRO A 225 -11.94 -19.61 10.03
C PRO A 225 -12.51 -18.95 8.76
N ILE A 226 -12.81 -19.75 7.73
CA ILE A 226 -13.40 -19.23 6.49
C ILE A 226 -14.72 -18.50 6.76
N SER A 227 -15.47 -18.92 7.79
CA SER A 227 -16.70 -18.27 8.26
C SER A 227 -16.50 -16.82 8.69
N ASP A 228 -15.30 -16.45 9.12
CA ASP A 228 -14.98 -15.11 9.63
C ASP A 228 -14.49 -14.18 8.51
N CYS A 229 -14.34 -14.70 7.29
CA CYS A 229 -13.89 -13.91 6.16
C CYS A 229 -14.92 -12.87 5.73
N PRO A 230 -14.47 -11.62 5.46
CA PRO A 230 -15.33 -10.63 4.85
C PRO A 230 -15.56 -10.92 3.37
N CYS A 231 -16.68 -10.44 2.85
CA CYS A 231 -16.99 -10.44 1.44
C CYS A 231 -16.55 -9.13 0.80
N ILE A 232 -15.90 -9.18 -0.36
CA ILE A 232 -15.33 -8.01 -1.02
C ILE A 232 -16.23 -7.57 -2.17
N LYS A 233 -16.64 -6.31 -2.18
CA LYS A 233 -17.46 -5.72 -3.24
C LYS A 233 -16.95 -4.32 -3.57
N ARG A 234 -16.57 -4.10 -4.83
CA ARG A 234 -16.01 -2.82 -5.33
C ARG A 234 -14.81 -2.32 -4.50
N GLY A 235 -13.97 -3.25 -4.01
CA GLY A 235 -12.78 -2.94 -3.22
C GLY A 235 -13.03 -2.68 -1.74
N LEU A 236 -14.25 -2.93 -1.25
CA LEU A 236 -14.66 -2.76 0.14
C LEU A 236 -14.97 -4.10 0.78
N ASP A 237 -14.57 -4.27 2.04
CA ASP A 237 -14.71 -5.49 2.84
C ASP A 237 -15.98 -5.42 3.71
N TYR A 238 -16.91 -6.34 3.51
CA TYR A 238 -18.16 -6.46 4.28
C TYR A 238 -18.02 -7.62 5.27
N PRO A 239 -18.19 -7.39 6.59
CA PRO A 239 -17.99 -8.42 7.61
C PRO A 239 -18.83 -9.69 7.38
N ALA A 240 -18.35 -10.81 7.90
CA ALA A 240 -19.14 -12.04 7.97
C ALA A 240 -20.49 -11.80 8.66
N GLY A 241 -21.55 -12.39 8.11
CA GLY A 241 -22.92 -12.19 8.56
C GLY A 241 -23.59 -10.89 8.09
N HIS A 242 -22.86 -9.98 7.42
CA HIS A 242 -23.46 -8.76 6.86
C HIS A 242 -24.59 -9.10 5.88
N LYS A 243 -25.73 -8.41 6.02
CA LYS A 243 -26.90 -8.59 5.16
C LYS A 243 -27.23 -7.31 4.40
N GLU A 244 -27.49 -7.44 3.10
CA GLU A 244 -27.96 -6.33 2.27
C GLU A 244 -28.99 -6.78 1.23
N LEU A 245 -29.95 -5.91 0.91
CA LEU A 245 -30.85 -6.11 -0.22
C LEU A 245 -30.13 -5.74 -1.52
N ARG A 246 -30.25 -6.61 -2.53
CA ARG A 246 -29.74 -6.39 -3.88
C ARG A 246 -30.86 -6.48 -4.89
N ARG A 247 -30.89 -5.57 -5.86
CA ARG A 247 -31.79 -5.69 -7.01
C ARG A 247 -31.08 -6.41 -8.13
N ASP A 248 -31.73 -7.42 -8.68
CA ASP A 248 -31.31 -8.12 -9.89
C ASP A 248 -32.47 -8.19 -10.90
N ALA A 249 -32.24 -8.84 -12.05
CA ALA A 249 -33.27 -9.00 -13.07
C ALA A 249 -34.46 -9.89 -12.64
N LYS A 250 -34.31 -10.66 -11.56
CA LYS A 250 -35.33 -11.59 -11.03
C LYS A 250 -36.11 -10.99 -9.84
N GLY A 251 -35.73 -9.80 -9.38
CA GLY A 251 -36.40 -9.07 -8.30
C GLY A 251 -35.40 -8.53 -7.26
N THR A 252 -35.88 -8.34 -6.04
CA THR A 252 -35.01 -7.97 -4.91
C THR A 252 -34.62 -9.23 -4.14
N GLN A 253 -33.32 -9.43 -3.95
CA GLN A 253 -32.72 -10.52 -3.22
C GLN A 253 -32.16 -10.02 -1.88
N LEU A 254 -32.25 -10.84 -0.83
CA LEU A 254 -31.51 -10.64 0.41
C LEU A 254 -30.21 -11.43 0.30
N CYS A 255 -29.07 -10.75 0.45
CA CYS A 255 -27.76 -11.36 0.37
C CYS A 255 -27.06 -11.30 1.73
N THR A 256 -26.56 -12.44 2.18
CA THR A 256 -25.76 -12.56 3.41
C THR A 256 -24.31 -12.85 3.04
N CYS A 257 -23.37 -12.14 3.66
CA CYS A 257 -21.96 -12.49 3.56
C CYS A 257 -21.67 -13.73 4.40
N SER A 258 -21.32 -14.83 3.76
CA SER A 258 -21.05 -16.12 4.41
C SER A 258 -19.86 -16.77 3.72
N ASN A 259 -18.85 -17.18 4.49
CA ASN A 259 -17.66 -17.86 3.94
C ASN A 259 -16.94 -17.06 2.84
N ALA A 260 -16.83 -15.73 2.99
CA ALA A 260 -16.34 -14.77 1.98
C ALA A 260 -17.18 -14.66 0.68
N VAL A 261 -18.29 -15.39 0.57
CA VAL A 261 -19.18 -15.42 -0.60
C VAL A 261 -20.53 -14.79 -0.24
N TRP A 262 -21.17 -14.16 -1.23
CA TRP A 262 -22.52 -13.65 -1.07
C TRP A 262 -23.55 -14.75 -1.36
N GLU A 263 -24.20 -15.23 -0.31
CA GLU A 263 -25.32 -16.16 -0.41
C GLU A 263 -26.61 -15.35 -0.50
N CYS A 264 -27.32 -15.46 -1.63
CA CYS A 264 -28.50 -14.66 -1.93
C CYS A 264 -29.74 -15.52 -2.19
N HIS A 265 -30.88 -15.09 -1.66
CA HIS A 265 -32.20 -15.66 -1.97
C HIS A 265 -33.21 -14.55 -2.29
N THR A 266 -34.30 -14.88 -2.97
CA THR A 266 -35.39 -13.92 -3.22
C THR A 266 -35.96 -13.45 -1.89
N ALA A 267 -35.95 -12.13 -1.65
CA ALA A 267 -36.42 -11.57 -0.40
C ALA A 267 -37.94 -11.74 -0.29
N SER A 268 -38.39 -12.31 0.83
CA SER A 268 -39.82 -12.37 1.18
C SER A 268 -40.39 -10.98 1.41
N THR A 269 -41.71 -10.83 1.37
CA THR A 269 -42.38 -9.55 1.69
C THR A 269 -42.00 -9.04 3.09
N HIS A 270 -41.82 -9.93 4.06
CA HIS A 270 -41.41 -9.57 5.41
C HIS A 270 -39.94 -9.11 5.47
N GLU A 271 -39.01 -9.81 4.82
CA GLU A 271 -37.61 -9.39 4.71
C GLU A 271 -37.46 -8.09 3.92
N LEU A 272 -38.28 -7.89 2.88
CA LEU A 272 -38.34 -6.61 2.20
C LEU A 272 -38.73 -5.52 3.18
N VAL A 273 -39.72 -5.70 4.04
CA VAL A 273 -40.06 -4.69 5.06
C VAL A 273 -38.89 -4.48 6.04
N ILE A 274 -38.32 -5.55 6.60
CA ILE A 274 -37.22 -5.47 7.59
C ILE A 274 -35.98 -4.76 7.02
N TYR A 275 -35.57 -5.12 5.80
CA TYR A 275 -34.30 -4.66 5.22
C TYR A 275 -34.48 -3.51 4.22
N SER A 276 -35.71 -3.15 3.80
CA SER A 276 -35.98 -1.93 3.00
C SER A 276 -36.39 -0.73 3.86
N ASN A 277 -36.97 -0.98 5.04
CA ASN A 277 -37.26 0.01 6.07
C ASN A 277 -36.45 -0.32 7.32
N SER A 278 -35.19 0.09 7.34
CA SER A 278 -34.30 0.01 8.51
C SER A 278 -34.81 0.88 9.68
N THR A 279 -35.90 0.48 10.33
CA THR A 279 -36.55 1.26 11.38
C THR A 279 -36.69 0.59 12.74
N GLU A 280 -36.42 -0.70 12.94
CA GLU A 280 -36.47 -1.27 14.29
C GLU A 280 -35.36 -2.29 14.56
N ASP A 281 -34.15 -1.76 14.65
CA ASP A 281 -33.19 -2.06 15.74
C ASP A 281 -32.26 -0.84 15.82
N GLU A 282 -31.98 -0.35 17.02
CA GLU A 282 -31.39 0.95 17.35
C GLU A 282 -30.14 1.36 16.52
N LYS A 283 -30.40 1.99 15.37
CA LYS A 283 -29.79 3.22 14.82
C LYS A 283 -30.60 3.63 13.59
N VAL A 284 -31.86 4.04 13.82
CA VAL A 284 -32.72 4.61 12.79
C VAL A 284 -32.08 5.89 12.29
N CYS A 285 -31.55 5.87 11.08
CA CYS A 285 -31.09 7.10 10.43
C CYS A 285 -32.28 8.02 10.30
N SER A 286 -32.25 9.14 11.02
CA SER A 286 -33.42 9.97 11.15
C SER A 286 -33.70 10.69 9.83
N ALA A 287 -34.77 10.27 9.15
CA ALA A 287 -35.22 10.91 7.91
C ALA A 287 -35.56 12.39 8.13
N THR A 288 -36.02 12.76 9.34
CA THR A 288 -36.30 14.14 9.76
C THR A 288 -35.04 14.97 9.98
N LYS A 289 -33.91 14.32 10.30
CA LYS A 289 -32.58 14.95 10.38
C LYS A 289 -31.79 14.87 9.07
N ASN A 290 -32.46 14.61 7.94
CA ASN A 290 -31.83 14.45 6.62
C ASN A 290 -30.74 13.37 6.56
N GLN A 291 -30.87 12.30 7.33
CA GLN A 291 -29.98 11.14 7.27
C GLN A 291 -30.56 10.02 6.39
N VAL A 292 -29.68 9.19 5.85
CA VAL A 292 -29.98 7.96 5.13
C VAL A 292 -29.01 6.87 5.57
N TYR A 293 -29.51 5.64 5.61
CA TYR A 293 -28.67 4.49 5.89
C TYR A 293 -27.78 4.16 4.68
N THR A 294 -26.54 3.79 4.96
CA THR A 294 -25.61 3.22 4.00
C THR A 294 -25.06 1.91 4.54
N HIS A 295 -24.86 0.92 3.67
CA HIS A 295 -24.20 -0.34 4.02
C HIS A 295 -22.68 -0.18 4.23
N CYS A 296 -22.15 1.00 3.90
CA CYS A 296 -20.76 1.38 4.14
C CYS A 296 -20.72 2.86 4.53
N GLU A 297 -20.61 3.13 5.83
CA GLU A 297 -20.40 4.47 6.35
C GLU A 297 -18.98 4.95 6.01
N PRO A 298 -18.80 6.15 5.42
CA PRO A 298 -17.47 6.72 5.24
C PRO A 298 -16.82 6.97 6.59
N SER A 299 -15.59 6.48 6.79
CA SER A 299 -14.80 6.73 7.99
C SER A 299 -14.52 8.21 8.26
N VAL A 300 -14.56 9.04 7.21
CA VAL A 300 -14.53 10.50 7.33
C VAL A 300 -15.82 11.08 6.74
N PRO A 301 -16.85 11.36 7.56
CA PRO A 301 -18.08 11.98 7.08
C PRO A 301 -17.80 13.41 6.58
N ILE A 302 -18.60 13.85 5.59
CA ILE A 302 -18.58 15.25 5.15
C ILE A 302 -19.32 16.09 6.19
N THR A 303 -18.61 17.03 6.81
CA THR A 303 -19.08 17.92 7.87
C THR A 303 -19.01 19.38 7.42
N CYS A 304 -19.67 20.27 8.16
CA CYS A 304 -19.55 21.73 7.96
C CYS A 304 -18.08 22.22 7.98
N GLN A 305 -17.20 21.54 8.72
CA GLN A 305 -15.78 21.92 8.84
C GLN A 305 -14.92 21.45 7.67
N ASN A 306 -15.27 20.32 7.04
CA ASN A 306 -14.43 19.66 6.04
C ASN A 306 -15.01 19.66 4.62
N MET A 307 -16.25 20.11 4.42
CA MET A 307 -16.91 20.12 3.10
C MET A 307 -16.18 20.92 2.01
N HIS A 308 -15.34 21.88 2.41
CA HIS A 308 -14.52 22.69 1.50
C HIS A 308 -13.19 22.04 1.13
N LYS A 309 -12.81 20.95 1.81
CA LYS A 309 -11.58 20.21 1.54
C LYS A 309 -11.90 19.12 0.51
N LYS A 310 -10.98 18.91 -0.44
CA LYS A 310 -11.00 17.68 -1.25
C LYS A 310 -10.60 16.53 -0.33
N ILE A 311 -11.57 15.89 0.32
CA ILE A 311 -11.33 14.67 1.10
C ILE A 311 -11.02 13.56 0.09
N LEU A 312 -9.74 13.32 -0.14
CA LEU A 312 -9.27 12.20 -0.95
C LEU A 312 -9.47 10.92 -0.15
N GLY A 313 -10.66 10.33 -0.28
CA GLY A 313 -10.93 8.88 -0.17
C GLY A 313 -10.16 8.09 0.89
N GLN A 314 -10.07 8.58 2.13
CA GLN A 314 -9.75 7.71 3.26
C GLN A 314 -11.03 7.02 3.69
N SER A 315 -11.42 6.00 2.92
CA SER A 315 -12.37 4.99 3.40
C SER A 315 -11.56 3.94 4.15
N GLU A 316 -11.96 3.64 5.38
CA GLU A 316 -11.63 2.35 6.00
C GLU A 316 -11.94 1.23 5.00
N ARG A 317 -11.07 0.21 4.93
CA ARG A 317 -11.27 -0.94 4.02
C ARG A 317 -12.51 -1.74 4.40
N VAL A 318 -12.92 -1.69 5.66
CA VAL A 318 -14.06 -2.43 6.21
C VAL A 318 -15.29 -1.53 6.26
N CYS A 319 -16.38 -2.01 5.68
CA CYS A 319 -17.66 -1.33 5.65
C CYS A 319 -18.54 -1.79 6.81
N TYR A 320 -18.84 -0.86 7.69
CA TYR A 320 -19.94 -1.00 8.63
C TYR A 320 -21.15 -0.22 8.13
N GLY A 321 -22.33 -0.78 8.36
CA GLY A 321 -23.58 -0.09 8.09
C GLY A 321 -23.80 1.04 9.09
N GLY A 322 -24.28 2.19 8.61
CA GLY A 322 -24.46 3.37 9.45
C GLY A 322 -25.24 4.49 8.77
N CYS A 323 -25.35 5.62 9.46
CA CYS A 323 -26.16 6.75 9.04
C CYS A 323 -25.31 7.88 8.48
N VAL A 324 -25.59 8.27 7.24
CA VAL A 324 -24.91 9.39 6.58
C VAL A 324 -25.91 10.46 6.17
N CYS A 325 -25.42 11.68 5.98
CA CYS A 325 -26.25 12.75 5.46
C CYS A 325 -26.73 12.44 4.03
N LYS A 326 -27.99 12.76 3.75
CA LYS A 326 -28.56 12.72 2.40
C LYS A 326 -27.68 13.51 1.46
N ARG A 327 -27.65 13.11 0.19
CA ARG A 327 -26.94 13.84 -0.86
C ARG A 327 -27.40 15.31 -0.86
N GLY A 328 -26.45 16.24 -0.76
CA GLY A 328 -26.71 17.68 -0.66
C GLY A 328 -26.74 18.24 0.77
N PHE A 329 -26.63 17.39 1.79
CA PHE A 329 -26.52 17.78 3.19
C PHE A 329 -25.13 17.42 3.76
N VAL A 330 -24.69 18.14 4.78
CA VAL A 330 -23.43 17.93 5.50
C VAL A 330 -23.69 17.83 7.00
N LEU A 331 -22.86 17.08 7.72
CA LEU A 331 -23.02 16.90 9.16
C LEU A 331 -22.51 18.14 9.91
N ASP A 332 -23.38 18.78 10.69
CA ASP A 332 -22.92 19.71 11.72
C ASP A 332 -22.48 18.92 12.95
N SER A 333 -21.17 18.87 13.18
CA SER A 333 -20.58 18.13 14.32
C SER A 333 -21.04 18.68 15.68
N GLY A 334 -21.50 19.94 15.75
CA GLY A 334 -21.98 20.55 16.98
C GLY A 334 -23.37 20.04 17.40
N SER A 335 -24.32 20.04 16.46
CA SER A 335 -25.69 19.57 16.70
C SER A 335 -25.89 18.07 16.46
N GLY A 336 -25.01 17.43 15.68
CA GLY A 336 -25.18 16.07 15.20
C GLY A 336 -26.25 15.94 14.11
N GLU A 337 -26.68 17.05 13.49
CA GLU A 337 -27.73 17.06 12.47
C GLU A 337 -27.17 17.27 11.06
N CYS A 338 -27.86 16.72 10.06
CA CYS A 338 -27.50 16.99 8.66
C CYS A 338 -28.21 18.25 8.18
N VAL A 339 -27.43 19.30 7.98
CA VAL A 339 -27.87 20.62 7.55
C VAL A 339 -27.44 20.87 6.11
N ARG A 340 -28.03 21.87 5.45
CA ARG A 340 -27.52 22.27 4.14
C ARG A 340 -26.18 22.98 4.29
N PRO A 341 -25.28 22.93 3.30
CA PRO A 341 -24.00 23.65 3.35
C PRO A 341 -24.15 25.13 3.71
N GLU A 342 -25.22 25.78 3.24
CA GLU A 342 -25.56 27.16 3.53
C GLU A 342 -26.02 27.43 4.96
N ASP A 343 -26.46 26.41 5.70
CA ASP A 343 -26.93 26.53 7.09
C ASP A 343 -25.79 26.24 8.10
N CYS A 344 -24.58 25.96 7.62
CA CYS A 344 -23.44 25.67 8.48
C CYS A 344 -23.00 26.90 9.30
N PRO A 345 -22.60 26.71 10.57
CA PRO A 345 -22.00 27.78 11.36
C PRO A 345 -20.61 28.14 10.84
N CYS A 346 -20.18 29.38 11.05
CA CYS A 346 -18.79 29.76 10.85
C CYS A 346 -17.95 29.39 12.08
N HIS A 347 -16.68 29.03 11.87
CA HIS A 347 -15.76 28.70 12.96
C HIS A 347 -14.61 29.71 13.02
N HIS A 348 -14.27 30.21 14.21
CA HIS A 348 -13.12 31.09 14.44
C HIS A 348 -12.63 30.96 15.90
N GLY A 349 -11.32 30.92 16.12
CA GLY A 349 -10.73 30.83 17.47
C GLY A 349 -11.23 29.63 18.32
N GLY A 350 -11.57 28.51 17.68
CA GLY A 350 -12.12 27.32 18.34
C GLY A 350 -13.60 27.43 18.77
N ARG A 351 -14.31 28.49 18.37
CA ARG A 351 -15.74 28.71 18.65
C ARG A 351 -16.57 28.66 17.36
N SER A 352 -17.85 28.33 17.49
CA SER A 352 -18.84 28.32 16.40
C SER A 352 -19.76 29.53 16.50
N TYR A 353 -20.09 30.12 15.35
CA TYR A 353 -20.88 31.35 15.22
C TYR A 353 -22.03 31.12 14.24
N SER A 354 -23.25 31.54 14.63
CA SER A 354 -24.43 31.49 13.77
C SER A 354 -24.33 32.49 12.61
N ASP A 355 -25.13 32.27 11.57
CA ASP A 355 -25.28 33.22 10.46
C ASP A 355 -25.66 34.63 10.95
N GLY A 356 -25.13 35.65 10.28
CA GLY A 356 -25.28 37.07 10.63
C GLY A 356 -24.43 37.53 11.82
N ARG A 357 -23.68 36.63 12.47
CA ARG A 357 -22.82 37.04 13.60
C ARG A 357 -21.57 37.77 13.11
N VAL A 358 -21.26 38.87 13.77
CA VAL A 358 -20.11 39.73 13.47
C VAL A 358 -18.99 39.53 14.50
N ILE A 359 -17.75 39.41 14.02
CA ILE A 359 -16.52 39.46 14.81
C ILE A 359 -15.60 40.56 14.27
N GLN A 360 -14.66 40.99 15.11
CA GLN A 360 -13.58 41.90 14.73
C GLN A 360 -12.29 41.12 14.62
N GLU A 361 -11.65 41.19 13.47
CA GLU A 361 -10.31 40.64 13.21
C GLU A 361 -9.39 41.79 12.83
N GLN A 362 -8.51 42.19 13.76
CA GLN A 362 -7.74 43.43 13.64
C GLN A 362 -8.65 44.66 13.46
N CYS A 363 -8.55 45.36 12.33
CA CYS A 363 -9.43 46.47 11.96
C CYS A 363 -10.59 46.05 11.06
N ASN A 364 -10.64 44.78 10.64
CA ASN A 364 -11.64 44.28 9.72
C ASN A 364 -12.85 43.72 10.45
N THR A 365 -14.02 44.03 9.90
CA THR A 365 -15.29 43.50 10.38
C THR A 365 -15.65 42.28 9.55
N CYS A 366 -15.79 41.13 10.21
CA CYS A 366 -16.14 39.87 9.57
C CYS A 366 -17.55 39.42 9.97
N GLU A 367 -18.42 39.26 8.99
CA GLU A 367 -19.78 38.75 9.17
C GLU A 367 -19.84 37.29 8.68
N CYS A 368 -20.39 36.40 9.50
CA CYS A 368 -20.66 35.03 9.08
C CYS A 368 -21.83 35.01 8.09
N LYS A 369 -21.58 34.56 6.84
CA LYS A 369 -22.59 34.35 5.80
C LYS A 369 -22.47 32.96 5.22
N SER A 370 -23.48 32.13 5.46
CA SER A 370 -23.62 30.79 4.90
C SER A 370 -22.38 29.91 5.11
N GLY A 371 -21.92 29.81 6.37
CA GLY A 371 -20.74 29.02 6.75
C GLY A 371 -19.39 29.62 6.36
N LYS A 372 -19.34 30.84 5.79
CA LYS A 372 -18.10 31.53 5.42
C LYS A 372 -17.99 32.90 6.08
N TRP A 373 -16.77 33.29 6.44
CA TRP A 373 -16.48 34.64 6.88
C TRP A 373 -16.41 35.57 5.67
N ASN A 374 -17.29 36.57 5.64
CA ASN A 374 -17.22 37.69 4.72
C ASN A 374 -16.64 38.88 5.49
N CYS A 375 -15.37 39.17 5.26
CA CYS A 375 -14.64 40.23 5.94
C CYS A 375 -14.48 41.46 5.05
N THR A 376 -14.48 42.64 5.65
CA THR A 376 -13.92 43.83 4.99
C THR A 376 -12.43 43.60 4.69
N ASP A 377 -11.93 44.26 3.66
CA ASP A 377 -10.52 44.18 3.24
C ASP A 377 -9.85 45.56 3.41
N HIS A 378 -9.86 46.05 4.64
CA HIS A 378 -9.13 47.26 5.01
C HIS A 378 -7.70 46.89 5.37
N VAL A 379 -6.76 47.71 4.89
CA VAL A 379 -5.36 47.65 5.29
C VAL A 379 -5.27 48.10 6.74
N CYS A 380 -4.98 47.17 7.65
CA CYS A 380 -4.92 47.44 9.07
C CYS A 380 -3.54 47.96 9.51
N PRO A 381 -3.49 48.88 10.48
CA PRO A 381 -2.23 49.22 11.12
C PRO A 381 -1.68 48.01 11.88
N SER A 382 -0.37 47.86 11.87
CA SER A 382 0.33 46.87 12.69
C SER A 382 1.37 47.53 13.58
N THR A 383 1.75 46.87 14.66
CA THR A 383 2.69 47.38 15.66
C THR A 383 3.86 46.42 15.81
N CYS A 384 5.06 46.91 15.54
CA CYS A 384 6.30 46.30 16.00
C CYS A 384 6.55 46.78 17.43
N THR A 385 6.85 45.88 18.36
CA THR A 385 7.08 46.23 19.76
C THR A 385 8.40 45.67 20.25
N THR A 386 9.06 46.43 21.11
CA THR A 386 10.15 45.94 21.96
C THR A 386 9.84 46.27 23.41
N TRP A 387 10.14 45.36 24.33
CA TRP A 387 9.86 45.54 25.75
C TRP A 387 10.87 44.80 26.63
N GLY A 388 11.06 45.27 27.85
CA GLY A 388 11.92 44.63 28.86
C GLY A 388 13.39 44.50 28.41
N GLU A 389 14.00 43.35 28.75
CA GLU A 389 15.41 43.02 28.49
C GLU A 389 15.61 42.48 27.06
N SER A 390 15.28 43.31 26.07
CA SER A 390 15.42 43.00 24.63
C SER A 390 14.53 41.86 24.11
N HIS A 391 13.24 41.92 24.45
CA HIS A 391 12.18 41.14 23.78
C HIS A 391 11.58 41.93 22.63
N PHE A 392 11.19 41.24 21.56
CA PHE A 392 10.67 41.84 20.35
C PHE A 392 9.45 41.10 19.81
N ARG A 393 8.55 41.84 19.16
CA ARG A 393 7.47 41.32 18.33
C ARG A 393 7.49 42.04 16.99
N THR A 394 7.61 41.29 15.90
CA THR A 394 7.58 41.85 14.54
C THR A 394 6.17 42.35 14.18
N TYR A 395 6.05 43.14 13.09
CA TYR A 395 4.74 43.56 12.55
C TYR A 395 3.82 42.37 12.19
N ASP A 396 4.37 41.19 11.89
CA ASP A 396 3.61 39.96 11.61
C ASP A 396 3.39 39.09 12.86
N GLY A 397 3.79 39.57 14.04
CA GLY A 397 3.49 38.95 15.32
C GLY A 397 4.50 37.90 15.80
N LYS A 398 5.65 37.72 15.15
CA LYS A 398 6.69 36.80 15.63
C LYS A 398 7.37 37.38 16.87
N ILE A 399 7.38 36.61 17.96
CA ILE A 399 8.04 36.97 19.23
C ILE A 399 9.43 36.35 19.29
N PHE A 400 10.43 37.13 19.70
CA PHE A 400 11.82 36.66 19.84
C PHE A 400 12.63 37.51 20.83
N ASP A 401 13.77 36.95 21.27
CA ASP A 401 14.74 37.60 22.15
C ASP A 401 16.02 37.89 21.38
N PHE A 402 16.62 39.06 21.60
CA PHE A 402 17.89 39.42 20.97
C PHE A 402 18.75 40.28 21.88
N GLN A 403 19.89 39.76 22.32
CA GLN A 403 20.84 40.48 23.18
C GLN A 403 21.94 41.10 22.32
N GLY A 404 21.87 42.42 22.10
CA GLY A 404 22.83 43.18 21.31
C GLY A 404 23.42 44.35 22.10
N SER A 405 24.64 44.77 21.77
CA SER A 405 25.33 45.89 22.44
C SER A 405 25.76 46.93 21.41
N CYS A 406 24.79 47.46 20.67
CA CYS A 406 24.99 48.40 19.57
C CYS A 406 23.69 49.15 19.25
N GLU A 407 23.76 50.05 18.27
CA GLU A 407 22.59 50.60 17.61
C GLU A 407 22.05 49.62 16.56
N TYR A 408 20.74 49.40 16.58
CA TYR A 408 20.03 48.51 15.65
C TYR A 408 18.83 49.20 15.03
N VAL A 409 18.63 49.00 13.73
CA VAL A 409 17.46 49.50 13.02
C VAL A 409 16.24 48.64 13.38
N LEU A 410 15.27 49.23 14.06
CA LEU A 410 13.99 48.56 14.38
C LEU A 410 13.04 48.58 13.19
N SER A 411 13.00 49.68 12.45
CA SER A 411 12.14 49.85 11.28
C SER A 411 12.70 50.93 10.37
N LYS A 412 12.67 50.69 9.05
CA LYS A 412 13.12 51.64 8.04
C LYS A 412 12.25 51.48 6.80
N GLY A 413 11.89 52.60 6.17
CA GLY A 413 11.09 52.55 4.95
C GLY A 413 10.80 53.92 4.37
N ALA A 414 9.83 53.96 3.47
CA ALA A 414 9.38 55.17 2.79
C ALA A 414 7.95 55.53 3.22
N LEU A 415 7.71 56.83 3.47
CA LEU A 415 6.41 57.42 3.76
C LEU A 415 5.67 57.82 2.46
N THR A 416 6.35 57.76 1.31
CA THR A 416 5.78 58.01 -0.02
C THR A 416 6.10 56.86 -0.97
N PRO A 417 5.36 56.69 -2.08
CA PRO A 417 5.62 55.63 -3.08
C PRO A 417 6.94 55.76 -3.86
N ALA A 418 7.77 56.78 -3.58
CA ALA A 418 9.06 56.98 -4.22
C ALA A 418 10.09 55.94 -3.71
N PRO A 419 11.07 55.54 -4.53
CA PRO A 419 11.97 54.41 -4.25
C PRO A 419 13.07 54.70 -3.20
N SER A 420 12.91 55.71 -2.36
CA SER A 420 13.96 56.13 -1.44
C SER A 420 13.49 56.12 0.02
N ASP A 421 14.22 55.42 0.90
CA ASP A 421 13.93 55.31 2.34
C ASP A 421 13.91 56.69 3.00
N CYS A 422 12.76 57.15 3.48
CA CYS A 422 12.60 58.48 4.06
C CYS A 422 12.27 58.48 5.56
N PHE A 423 12.24 57.32 6.22
CA PHE A 423 12.31 57.26 7.69
C PHE A 423 13.14 56.06 8.18
N SER A 424 13.71 56.19 9.37
CA SER A 424 14.33 55.09 10.12
C SER A 424 14.16 55.27 11.62
N VAL A 425 13.83 54.19 12.32
CA VAL A 425 13.77 54.09 13.77
C VAL A 425 14.90 53.15 14.21
N ILE A 426 15.79 53.66 15.07
CA ILE A 426 16.98 53.00 15.57
C ILE A 426 16.87 52.90 17.08
N VAL A 427 17.20 51.74 17.65
CA VAL A 427 17.32 51.56 19.11
C VAL A 427 18.78 51.34 19.47
N GLU A 428 19.27 52.06 20.47
CA GLU A 428 20.56 51.80 21.11
C GLU A 428 20.34 50.76 22.21
N LEU A 429 20.89 49.57 22.04
CA LEU A 429 20.93 48.54 23.07
C LEU A 429 22.31 48.56 23.74
N VAL A 430 22.34 48.72 25.06
CA VAL A 430 23.57 48.69 25.86
C VAL A 430 23.51 47.62 26.94
N PRO A 431 24.66 47.06 27.35
CA PRO A 431 24.72 46.21 28.53
C PRO A 431 24.24 46.99 29.77
N CYS A 432 23.32 46.40 30.52
CA CYS A 432 22.75 46.96 31.73
C CYS A 432 22.66 45.88 32.82
N GLY A 433 22.60 46.31 34.09
CA GLY A 433 22.53 45.40 35.23
C GLY A 433 23.83 44.58 35.45
N SER A 434 23.79 43.63 36.39
CA SER A 434 24.95 42.80 36.77
C SER A 434 25.09 41.51 35.97
N SER A 435 24.08 41.16 35.17
CA SER A 435 24.00 39.93 34.36
C SER A 435 24.50 40.11 32.92
N GLY A 436 24.75 41.35 32.47
CA GLY A 436 25.23 41.63 31.12
C GLY A 436 24.17 41.53 30.03
N VAL A 437 22.88 41.61 30.40
CA VAL A 437 21.75 41.71 29.48
C VAL A 437 21.68 43.07 28.80
N SER A 438 20.97 43.16 27.69
CA SER A 438 20.85 44.38 26.90
C SER A 438 19.58 45.15 27.23
N CYS A 439 19.71 46.44 27.55
CA CYS A 439 18.59 47.38 27.73
C CYS A 439 18.57 48.39 26.60
N ALA A 440 17.37 48.80 26.18
CA ALA A 440 17.19 49.97 25.34
C ALA A 440 17.55 51.24 26.13
N LYS A 441 18.54 51.99 25.64
CA LYS A 441 19.03 53.22 26.27
C LYS A 441 18.50 54.47 25.58
N SER A 442 18.42 54.44 24.25
CA SER A 442 17.87 55.55 23.46
C SER A 442 17.17 55.02 22.22
N VAL A 443 16.22 55.80 21.70
CA VAL A 443 15.56 55.56 20.43
C VAL A 443 15.75 56.78 19.54
N SER A 444 16.45 56.60 18.43
CA SER A 444 16.66 57.64 17.43
C SER A 444 15.69 57.47 16.28
N VAL A 445 14.94 58.52 15.96
CA VAL A 445 14.02 58.57 14.82
C VAL A 445 14.55 59.60 13.83
N HIS A 446 14.68 59.17 12.58
CA HIS A 446 15.08 60.02 11.47
C HIS A 446 13.99 60.05 10.41
N VAL A 447 13.71 61.24 9.86
CA VAL A 447 12.73 61.44 8.77
C VAL A 447 13.33 62.38 7.72
N GLY A 448 13.11 62.10 6.44
CA GLY A 448 13.65 62.88 5.31
C GLY A 448 14.96 62.32 4.74
N GLN A 449 15.53 63.03 3.74
CA GLN A 449 16.74 62.65 3.02
C GLN A 449 17.64 63.87 2.73
N GLY A 450 18.95 63.63 2.65
CA GLY A 450 19.94 64.66 2.35
C GLY A 450 19.89 65.81 3.37
N ASP A 451 19.91 67.04 2.87
CA ASP A 451 19.90 68.27 3.68
C ASP A 451 18.54 68.57 4.34
N LEU A 452 17.49 67.79 4.02
CA LEU A 452 16.14 67.89 4.58
C LEU A 452 15.84 66.77 5.60
N LYS A 453 16.89 66.15 6.17
CA LYS A 453 16.76 65.12 7.19
C LYS A 453 16.55 65.76 8.58
N GLU A 454 15.42 65.45 9.20
CA GLU A 454 15.14 65.76 10.60
C GLU A 454 15.43 64.53 11.47
N SER A 455 15.87 64.77 12.71
CA SER A 455 16.16 63.71 13.67
C SER A 455 15.73 64.10 15.07
N VAL A 456 15.13 63.14 15.77
CA VAL A 456 14.87 63.23 17.21
C VAL A 456 15.49 62.01 17.88
N VAL A 457 16.13 62.24 19.02
CA VAL A 457 16.62 61.19 19.91
C VAL A 457 15.76 61.23 21.15
N LEU A 458 15.23 60.07 21.53
CA LEU A 458 14.46 59.86 22.75
C LEU A 458 15.35 59.07 23.69
N ASP A 459 15.91 59.75 24.69
CA ASP A 459 16.71 59.17 25.75
C ASP A 459 16.15 59.60 27.11
N ASP A 460 16.72 59.07 28.20
CA ASP A 460 16.26 59.33 29.57
C ASP A 460 16.88 60.60 30.19
N GLY A 461 17.46 61.49 29.37
CA GLY A 461 18.06 62.78 29.78
C GLY A 461 19.54 62.74 30.13
#